data_AF-A0A975U9W4-F1
#
_entry.id   AF-A0A975U9W4-F1
#
_cell.length_a   1.000
_cell.length_b   1.000
_cell.length_c   1.000
_cell.angle_alpha   90.00
_cell.angle_beta   90.00
_cell.angle_gamma   90.00
#
_symmetry.space_group_name_H-M   'P 1'
#
loop_
_entity.id
_entity.type
_entity.pdbx_description
1 polymer ?
#
loop_
_entity_poly.entity_id
_entity_poly.type
_entity_poly.pdbx_seq_one_letter_code
_entity_poly.pdbx_strand_id
1 'polypeptide(L)'
;MKILAVLISILFVVLAILHVFVDSITIDAIAIVLLVLASLPWLFPYLKSLEFPGGVKIELKDVKEAVAKVSQGDEAAPSESDEYDFLQIIAAHDPNLALVAVRIEIEKAVRNAIGDGERKPMPLSRGIQKLTESGVLSHSVANGLRDFIQLGNQAAHGVEVEAQAVKYIIDNAGKILNPFKEQLANAA
;
A
#
# COMPACT_ATOMS: atom_id res chain seq x y z
N MET A 1 20.07 -8.58 -12.20
CA MET A 1 19.99 -7.10 -12.28
C MET A 1 21.38 -6.45 -12.36
N LYS A 2 22.26 -6.57 -11.35
CA LYS A 2 23.56 -5.86 -11.34
C LYS A 2 24.51 -6.24 -12.48
N ILE A 3 24.59 -7.52 -12.83
CA ILE A 3 25.48 -8.03 -13.90
C ILE A 3 25.08 -7.47 -15.28
N LEU A 4 23.77 -7.40 -15.57
CA LEU A 4 23.27 -6.84 -16.82
C LEU A 4 23.54 -5.33 -16.93
N ALA A 5 23.36 -4.59 -15.82
CA ALA A 5 23.70 -3.16 -15.75
C ALA A 5 25.19 -2.91 -16.00
N VAL A 6 26.07 -3.72 -15.41
CA VAL A 6 27.52 -3.64 -15.63
C VAL A 6 27.88 -3.95 -17.08
N LEU A 7 27.31 -4.99 -17.69
CA LEU A 7 27.55 -5.32 -19.10
C LEU A 7 27.11 -4.20 -20.05
N ILE A 8 25.96 -3.57 -19.78
CA ILE A 8 25.47 -2.42 -20.55
C ILE A 8 26.41 -1.23 -20.40
N SER A 9 26.81 -0.86 -19.17
CA SER A 9 27.76 0.24 -18.96
C SER A 9 29.11 -0.01 -19.64
N ILE A 10 29.65 -1.24 -19.56
CA ILE A 10 30.90 -1.60 -20.26
C ILE A 10 30.74 -1.46 -21.76
N LEU A 11 29.63 -1.93 -22.35
CA LEU A 11 29.35 -1.81 -23.77
C LEU A 11 29.37 -0.34 -24.22
N PHE A 12 28.67 0.54 -23.53
CA PHE A 12 28.61 1.96 -23.88
C PHE A 12 29.94 2.68 -23.66
N VAL A 13 30.72 2.31 -22.64
CA VAL A 13 32.08 2.84 -22.43
C VAL A 13 33.02 2.41 -23.55
N VAL A 14 32.96 1.14 -23.98
CA VAL A 14 33.76 0.65 -25.11
C VAL A 14 33.37 1.36 -26.41
N LEU A 15 32.07 1.57 -26.66
CA LEU A 15 31.59 2.34 -27.81
C LEU A 15 32.06 3.80 -27.76
N ALA A 16 32.05 4.43 -26.58
CA ALA A 16 32.56 5.79 -26.41
C ALA A 16 34.07 5.87 -26.67
N ILE A 17 34.86 4.91 -26.16
CA ILE A 17 36.30 4.83 -26.40
C ILE A 17 36.58 4.63 -27.90
N LEU A 18 35.92 3.66 -28.55
CA LEU A 18 36.07 3.43 -29.99
C LEU A 18 35.74 4.68 -30.81
N HIS A 19 34.70 5.43 -30.41
CA HIS A 19 34.33 6.67 -31.09
C HIS A 19 35.37 7.80 -30.90
N VAL A 20 36.03 7.87 -29.73
CA VAL A 20 37.09 8.86 -29.45
C VAL A 20 38.40 8.57 -30.19
N PHE A 21 38.73 7.30 -30.43
CA PHE A 21 39.99 6.89 -31.07
C PHE A 21 39.91 6.74 -32.60
N VAL A 22 38.73 6.90 -33.22
CA VAL A 22 38.60 7.01 -34.67
C VAL A 22 38.78 8.49 -35.06
N ASP A 23 40.05 8.90 -35.13
CA ASP A 23 40.71 10.07 -35.76
C ASP A 23 39.92 11.33 -36.26
N SER A 24 38.88 11.79 -35.57
CA SER A 24 38.44 13.20 -35.72
C SER A 24 37.82 13.76 -34.44
N ILE A 25 38.65 14.30 -33.53
CA ILE A 25 38.20 14.82 -32.24
C ILE A 25 37.42 16.13 -32.41
N THR A 26 36.09 16.02 -32.37
CA THR A 26 35.21 16.93 -31.65
C THR A 26 34.49 16.11 -30.61
N ILE A 27 34.33 16.62 -29.39
CA ILE A 27 33.41 15.99 -28.42
C ILE A 27 32.01 16.22 -28.98
N ASP A 28 31.53 15.28 -29.79
CA ASP A 28 30.23 15.36 -30.44
C ASP A 28 29.12 15.01 -29.43
N ALA A 29 27.92 15.53 -29.67
CA ALA A 29 26.73 15.25 -28.88
C ALA A 29 26.48 13.74 -28.73
N ILE A 30 26.87 12.94 -29.74
CA ILE A 30 26.79 11.48 -29.72
C ILE A 30 27.60 10.88 -28.55
N ALA A 31 28.83 11.34 -28.33
CA ALA A 31 29.68 10.86 -27.23
C ALA A 31 29.06 11.19 -25.85
N ILE A 32 28.47 12.39 -25.72
CA ILE A 32 27.78 12.82 -24.50
C ILE A 32 26.54 11.93 -24.25
N VAL A 33 25.73 11.67 -25.29
CA VAL A 33 24.54 10.81 -25.18
C VAL A 33 24.91 9.38 -24.78
N LEU A 34 25.96 8.79 -25.37
CA LEU A 34 26.41 7.44 -25.02
C LEU A 34 26.85 7.36 -23.54
N LEU A 35 27.49 8.41 -23.02
CA LEU A 35 27.93 8.49 -21.63
C LEU A 35 26.72 8.64 -20.68
N VAL A 36 25.72 9.45 -21.04
CA VAL A 36 24.46 9.56 -20.29
C VAL A 36 23.75 8.21 -20.25
N LEU A 37 23.59 7.53 -21.39
CA LEU A 37 22.97 6.20 -21.46
C LEU A 37 23.74 5.15 -20.65
N ALA A 38 25.07 5.22 -20.61
CA ALA A 38 25.92 4.32 -19.80
C ALA A 38 25.67 4.45 -18.29
N SER A 39 25.26 5.65 -17.84
CA SER A 39 24.98 5.96 -16.43
C SER A 39 23.54 5.67 -15.99
N LEU A 40 22.58 5.58 -16.92
CA LEU A 40 21.17 5.27 -16.62
C LEU A 40 20.95 4.00 -15.78
N PRO A 41 21.62 2.85 -16.04
CA PRO A 41 21.44 1.63 -15.24
C PRO A 41 21.75 1.82 -13.76
N TRP A 42 22.59 2.80 -13.43
CA TRP A 42 22.98 3.14 -12.05
C TRP A 42 22.04 4.16 -11.42
N LEU A 43 21.28 4.93 -12.21
CA LEU A 43 20.23 5.84 -11.70
C LEU A 43 18.93 5.09 -11.35
N PHE A 44 18.59 4.00 -12.07
CA PHE A 44 17.36 3.24 -11.82
C PHE A 44 17.12 2.78 -10.37
N PRO A 45 18.13 2.28 -9.62
CA PRO A 45 17.97 1.91 -8.22
C PRO A 45 17.59 3.10 -7.31
N TYR A 46 18.01 4.31 -7.67
CA TYR A 46 17.69 5.53 -6.90
C TYR A 46 16.31 6.09 -7.24
N LEU A 47 15.79 5.85 -8.46
CA LEU A 47 14.40 6.13 -8.80
C LEU A 47 13.42 5.31 -7.96
N LYS A 48 13.79 4.08 -7.57
CA LYS A 48 13.00 3.27 -6.63
C LYS A 48 13.05 3.80 -5.19
N SER A 49 14.10 4.51 -4.81
CA SER A 49 14.21 5.14 -3.49
C SER A 49 13.38 6.43 -3.38
N LEU A 50 12.81 6.91 -4.49
CA LEU A 50 11.81 7.98 -4.53
C LEU A 50 10.38 7.47 -4.34
N GLU A 51 10.19 6.15 -4.25
CA GLU A 51 8.98 5.57 -3.64
C GLU A 51 9.07 5.88 -2.14
N PHE A 52 8.57 7.06 -1.75
CA PHE A 52 8.56 7.53 -0.38
C PHE A 52 8.03 6.45 0.58
N PRO A 53 8.52 6.39 1.84
CA PRO A 53 7.98 5.51 2.87
C PRO A 53 6.52 5.91 3.17
N GLY A 54 5.59 5.41 2.36
CA GLY A 54 4.24 5.98 2.24
C GLY A 54 3.55 5.74 0.88
N GLY A 55 4.30 5.38 -0.17
CA GLY A 55 3.78 5.30 -1.54
C GLY A 55 3.53 6.69 -2.14
N VAL A 56 3.63 6.82 -3.45
CA VAL A 56 3.27 8.08 -4.15
C VAL A 56 1.76 8.24 -4.23
N LYS A 57 1.05 7.11 -4.26
CA LYS A 57 -0.40 7.01 -4.43
C LYS A 57 -0.86 5.64 -3.93
N ILE A 58 -2.04 5.58 -3.31
CA ILE A 58 -2.69 4.31 -2.96
C ILE A 58 -3.45 3.82 -4.19
N GLU A 59 -3.03 2.67 -4.71
CA GLU A 59 -3.61 2.07 -5.91
C GLU A 59 -4.75 1.11 -5.55
N LEU A 60 -5.64 0.86 -6.52
CA LEU A 60 -6.69 -0.14 -6.38
C LEU A 60 -6.13 -1.53 -6.03
N LYS A 61 -4.94 -1.87 -6.52
CA LYS A 61 -4.29 -3.16 -6.27
C LYS A 61 -4.01 -3.37 -4.79
N ASP A 62 -3.48 -2.37 -4.10
CA ASP A 62 -3.12 -2.45 -2.69
C ASP A 62 -4.37 -2.71 -1.82
N VAL A 63 -5.46 -2.00 -2.15
CA VAL A 63 -6.75 -2.19 -1.48
C VAL A 63 -7.34 -3.58 -1.76
N LYS A 64 -7.30 -4.05 -3.01
CA LYS A 64 -7.77 -5.39 -3.38
C LYS A 64 -7.04 -6.49 -2.62
N GLU A 65 -5.72 -6.38 -2.51
CA GLU A 65 -4.91 -7.34 -1.75
C GLU A 65 -5.29 -7.33 -0.26
N ALA A 66 -5.52 -6.16 0.34
CA ALA A 66 -5.96 -6.05 1.71
C ALA A 66 -7.36 -6.66 1.92
N VAL A 67 -8.32 -6.37 1.03
CA VAL A 67 -9.68 -6.97 1.06
C VAL A 67 -9.58 -8.49 0.98
N ALA A 68 -8.84 -9.03 0.01
CA ALA A 68 -8.74 -10.47 -0.22
C ALA A 68 -8.18 -11.23 1.00
N LYS A 69 -7.24 -10.62 1.74
CA LYS A 69 -6.69 -11.21 2.98
C LYS A 69 -7.72 -11.24 4.10
N VAL A 70 -8.55 -10.20 4.24
CA VAL A 70 -9.59 -10.12 5.27
C VAL A 70 -10.77 -11.04 4.94
N SER A 71 -11.21 -11.07 3.68
CA SER A 71 -12.30 -11.93 3.21
C SER A 71 -11.88 -13.39 3.02
N GLN A 72 -10.63 -13.74 3.34
CA GLN A 72 -10.06 -15.08 3.15
C GLN A 72 -10.19 -15.61 1.71
N GLY A 73 -10.25 -14.72 0.72
CA GLY A 73 -10.42 -15.07 -0.69
C GLY A 73 -11.87 -15.26 -1.14
N ASP A 74 -12.88 -15.03 -0.29
CA ASP A 74 -14.27 -15.03 -0.74
C ASP A 74 -14.55 -13.77 -1.58
N GLU A 75 -14.67 -13.99 -2.90
CA GLU A 75 -15.09 -12.99 -3.89
C GLU A 75 -16.63 -12.87 -4.00
N ALA A 76 -17.38 -13.29 -2.96
CA ALA A 76 -18.84 -13.19 -2.95
C ALA A 76 -19.32 -11.76 -3.27
N ALA A 77 -20.55 -11.58 -3.73
CA ALA A 77 -21.08 -10.29 -4.21
C ALA A 77 -20.86 -9.12 -3.21
N PRO A 78 -20.82 -7.86 -3.68
CA PRO A 78 -20.84 -6.68 -2.80
C PRO A 78 -21.84 -6.87 -1.65
N SER A 79 -21.39 -6.63 -0.42
CA SER A 79 -22.27 -6.70 0.74
C SER A 79 -23.21 -5.50 0.65
N GLU A 80 -24.48 -5.74 0.30
CA GLU A 80 -25.56 -4.75 0.43
C GLU A 80 -25.87 -4.56 1.92
N SER A 81 -24.99 -3.84 2.61
CA SER A 81 -25.21 -3.45 4.00
C SER A 81 -25.25 -1.93 4.07
N ASP A 82 -26.47 -1.39 4.25
CA ASP A 82 -26.75 0.04 4.46
C ASP A 82 -25.92 0.64 5.62
N GLU A 83 -25.39 -0.21 6.52
CA GLU A 83 -24.53 0.18 7.66
C GLU A 83 -23.32 1.04 7.25
N TYR A 84 -22.82 0.89 6.01
CA TYR A 84 -21.62 1.58 5.53
C TYR A 84 -21.88 2.66 4.47
N ASP A 85 -23.13 3.00 4.18
CA ASP A 85 -23.49 4.03 3.18
C ASP A 85 -22.89 5.41 3.50
N PHE A 86 -22.63 5.69 4.78
CA PHE A 86 -21.97 6.91 5.21
C PHE A 86 -20.58 7.10 4.58
N LEU A 87 -19.89 6.01 4.17
CA LEU A 87 -18.61 6.08 3.48
C LEU A 87 -18.74 6.81 2.13
N GLN A 88 -19.88 6.69 1.45
CA GLN A 88 -20.14 7.39 0.20
C GLN A 88 -20.25 8.91 0.42
N ILE A 89 -20.89 9.32 1.52
CA ILE A 89 -21.04 10.74 1.91
C ILE A 89 -19.67 11.34 2.27
N ILE A 90 -18.84 10.58 3.00
CA ILE A 90 -17.48 10.99 3.38
C ILE A 90 -16.59 11.11 2.15
N ALA A 91 -16.59 10.10 1.28
CA ALA A 91 -15.78 10.07 0.08
C ALA A 91 -16.12 11.18 -0.92
N ALA A 92 -17.37 11.65 -0.93
CA ALA A 92 -17.81 12.76 -1.77
C ALA A 92 -17.14 14.09 -1.37
N HIS A 93 -16.74 14.25 -0.11
CA HIS A 93 -16.02 15.43 0.37
C HIS A 93 -14.50 15.28 0.20
N ASP A 94 -13.96 14.14 0.61
CA ASP A 94 -12.55 13.82 0.45
C ASP A 94 -12.36 12.30 0.26
N PRO A 95 -11.82 11.86 -0.90
CA PRO A 95 -11.54 10.46 -1.19
C PRO A 95 -10.68 9.76 -0.12
N ASN A 96 -9.71 10.47 0.48
CA ASN A 96 -8.82 9.91 1.49
C ASN A 96 -9.57 9.55 2.77
N LEU A 97 -10.64 10.29 3.10
CA LEU A 97 -11.40 10.06 4.32
C LEU A 97 -12.16 8.72 4.31
N ALA A 98 -12.42 8.11 3.16
CA ALA A 98 -13.02 6.77 3.10
C ALA A 98 -12.12 5.71 3.76
N LEU A 99 -10.82 5.72 3.45
CA LEU A 99 -9.83 4.81 4.07
C LEU A 99 -9.63 5.12 5.56
N VAL A 100 -9.61 6.41 5.90
CA VAL A 100 -9.51 6.84 7.30
C VAL A 100 -10.71 6.37 8.11
N ALA A 101 -11.92 6.47 7.54
CA ALA A 101 -13.15 6.00 8.17
C ALA A 101 -13.13 4.49 8.42
N VAL A 102 -12.70 3.69 7.44
CA VAL A 102 -12.53 2.24 7.62
C VAL A 102 -11.53 1.92 8.73
N ARG A 103 -10.37 2.61 8.77
CA ARG A 103 -9.40 2.46 9.85
C ARG A 103 -10.00 2.79 11.22
N ILE A 104 -10.82 3.84 11.31
CA ILE A 104 -11.51 4.24 12.54
C ILE A 104 -12.50 3.16 12.98
N GLU A 105 -13.28 2.58 12.06
CA GLU A 105 -14.20 1.50 12.39
C GLU A 105 -13.48 0.25 12.91
N ILE A 106 -12.34 -0.11 12.30
CA ILE A 106 -11.45 -1.16 12.82
C ILE A 106 -10.99 -0.81 14.24
N GLU A 107 -10.54 0.43 14.46
CA GLU A 107 -10.04 0.87 15.76
C GLU A 107 -11.11 0.81 16.85
N LYS A 108 -12.33 1.29 16.57
CA LYS A 108 -13.47 1.23 17.49
C LYS A 108 -13.79 -0.22 17.86
N ALA A 109 -13.88 -1.10 16.87
CA ALA A 109 -14.20 -2.50 17.10
C ALA A 109 -13.11 -3.24 17.91
N VAL A 110 -11.82 -3.00 17.61
CA VAL A 110 -10.71 -3.56 18.42
C VAL A 110 -10.76 -3.03 19.86
N ARG A 111 -10.99 -1.73 20.06
CA ARG A 111 -11.08 -1.13 21.41
C ARG A 111 -12.24 -1.72 22.20
N ASN A 112 -13.41 -1.86 21.58
CA ASN A 112 -14.58 -2.45 22.21
C ASN A 112 -14.33 -3.91 22.62
N ALA A 113 -13.65 -4.69 21.79
CA ALA A 113 -13.34 -6.10 22.09
C ALA A 113 -12.31 -6.28 23.21
N ILE A 114 -11.36 -5.36 23.35
CA ILE A 114 -10.32 -5.45 24.40
C ILE A 114 -10.83 -4.90 25.74
N GLY A 115 -11.78 -3.96 25.71
CA GLY A 115 -12.32 -3.26 26.88
C GLY A 115 -11.36 -2.19 27.42
N ASP A 116 -11.91 -1.25 28.19
CA ASP A 116 -11.20 -0.08 28.76
C ASP A 116 -10.36 -0.42 30.02
N GLY A 117 -9.84 -1.66 30.13
CA GLY A 117 -9.17 -2.14 31.33
C GLY A 117 -7.79 -1.51 31.62
N GLU A 118 -7.20 -0.77 30.67
CA GLU A 118 -5.87 -0.18 30.83
C GLU A 118 -5.91 1.34 31.02
N ARG A 119 -5.12 1.86 31.96
CA ARG A 119 -4.97 3.31 32.23
C ARG A 119 -4.46 4.11 31.03
N LYS A 120 -3.93 3.46 29.99
CA LYS A 120 -3.43 4.10 28.78
C LYS A 120 -4.01 3.38 27.54
N PRO A 121 -4.52 4.12 26.54
CA PRO A 121 -5.03 3.51 25.33
C PRO A 121 -3.94 2.69 24.62
N MET A 122 -4.22 1.42 24.40
CA MET A 122 -3.34 0.50 23.69
C MET A 122 -3.25 0.89 22.21
N PRO A 123 -2.05 0.88 21.60
CA PRO A 123 -1.91 1.05 20.15
C PRO A 123 -2.69 -0.02 19.38
N LEU A 124 -3.35 0.36 18.29
CA LEU A 124 -4.19 -0.54 17.49
C LEU A 124 -3.46 -1.83 17.06
N SER A 125 -2.20 -1.72 16.63
CA SER A 125 -1.38 -2.88 16.25
C SER A 125 -1.16 -3.87 17.39
N ARG A 126 -1.00 -3.38 18.63
CA ARG A 126 -0.90 -4.24 19.82
C ARG A 126 -2.23 -4.89 20.15
N GLY A 127 -3.34 -4.17 19.97
CA GLY A 127 -4.67 -4.72 20.16
C GLY A 127 -4.96 -5.88 19.21
N ILE A 128 -4.67 -5.71 17.92
CA ILE A 128 -4.78 -6.78 16.92
C ILE A 128 -3.88 -7.96 17.28
N GLN A 129 -2.63 -7.69 17.67
CA GLN A 129 -1.72 -8.75 18.09
C GLN A 129 -2.27 -9.55 19.27
N LYS A 130 -2.75 -8.88 20.32
CA LYS A 130 -3.35 -9.52 21.50
C LYS A 130 -4.54 -10.40 21.12
N LEU A 131 -5.44 -9.90 20.26
CA LEU A 131 -6.60 -10.65 19.77
C LEU A 131 -6.22 -11.84 18.88
N THR A 132 -5.09 -11.73 18.16
CA THR A 132 -4.53 -12.85 17.37
C THR A 132 -3.94 -13.91 18.30
N GLU A 133 -3.17 -13.48 19.32
CA GLU A 133 -2.53 -14.37 20.30
C GLU A 133 -3.56 -15.11 21.17
N SER A 134 -4.72 -14.49 21.45
CA SER A 134 -5.84 -15.13 22.15
C SER A 134 -6.69 -16.03 21.25
N GLY A 135 -6.36 -16.16 19.96
CA GLY A 135 -7.09 -16.99 19.00
C GLY A 135 -8.45 -16.42 18.56
N VAL A 136 -8.78 -15.18 18.95
CA VAL A 136 -10.03 -14.50 18.57
C VAL A 136 -9.99 -14.11 17.10
N LEU A 137 -8.84 -13.57 16.66
CA LEU A 137 -8.61 -13.25 15.25
C LEU A 137 -7.73 -14.29 14.59
N SER A 138 -8.16 -14.76 13.43
CA SER A 138 -7.30 -15.58 12.56
C SER A 138 -6.10 -14.77 12.04
N HIS A 139 -4.97 -15.44 11.78
CA HIS A 139 -3.76 -14.78 11.26
C HIS A 139 -3.99 -14.10 9.90
N SER A 140 -4.83 -14.66 9.04
CA SER A 140 -5.18 -14.06 7.74
C SER A 140 -5.93 -12.73 7.89
N VAL A 141 -6.98 -12.72 8.72
CA VAL A 141 -7.76 -11.50 9.04
C VAL A 141 -6.86 -10.47 9.71
N ALA A 142 -6.05 -10.87 10.69
CA ALA A 142 -5.12 -9.96 11.36
C ALA A 142 -4.10 -9.32 10.41
N ASN A 143 -3.61 -10.07 9.41
CA ASN A 143 -2.70 -9.54 8.39
C ASN A 143 -3.42 -8.55 7.47
N GLY A 144 -4.62 -8.88 6.98
CA GLY A 144 -5.40 -7.96 6.16
C GLY A 144 -5.76 -6.66 6.91
N LEU A 145 -6.10 -6.74 8.19
CA LEU A 145 -6.35 -5.55 9.02
C LEU A 145 -5.10 -4.67 9.17
N ARG A 146 -3.90 -5.26 9.30
CA ARG A 146 -2.64 -4.50 9.34
C ARG A 146 -2.42 -3.72 8.05
N ASP A 147 -2.72 -4.32 6.90
CA ASP A 147 -2.64 -3.65 5.60
C ASP A 147 -3.61 -2.46 5.55
N PHE A 148 -4.87 -2.64 5.98
CA PHE A 148 -5.85 -1.54 6.05
C PHE A 148 -5.42 -0.42 7.01
N ILE A 149 -4.77 -0.74 8.13
CA ILE A 149 -4.25 0.26 9.05
C ILE A 149 -3.13 1.06 8.40
N GLN A 150 -2.24 0.41 7.65
CA GLN A 150 -1.18 1.09 6.93
C GLN A 150 -1.75 2.02 5.85
N LEU A 151 -2.67 1.53 5.02
CA LEU A 151 -3.35 2.30 3.98
C LEU A 151 -4.14 3.49 4.56
N GLY A 152 -4.89 3.25 5.65
CA GLY A 152 -5.61 4.31 6.35
C GLY A 152 -4.69 5.35 6.99
N ASN A 153 -3.51 4.95 7.48
CA ASN A 153 -2.53 5.87 8.02
C ASN A 153 -1.89 6.74 6.93
N GLN A 154 -1.58 6.16 5.77
CA GLN A 154 -1.10 6.89 4.60
C GLN A 154 -2.14 7.91 4.11
N ALA A 155 -3.40 7.49 3.98
CA ALA A 155 -4.50 8.38 3.60
C ALA A 155 -4.68 9.54 4.60
N ALA A 156 -4.55 9.28 5.91
CA ALA A 156 -4.60 10.32 6.95
C ALA A 156 -3.42 11.32 6.86
N HIS A 157 -2.27 10.89 6.36
CA HIS A 157 -1.12 11.74 6.07
C HIS A 157 -1.21 12.48 4.73
N GLY A 158 -2.33 12.33 4.00
CA GLY A 158 -2.58 13.03 2.74
C GLY A 158 -2.04 12.33 1.50
N VAL A 159 -1.64 11.06 1.58
CA VAL A 159 -1.31 10.27 0.38
C VAL A 159 -2.57 10.14 -0.47
N GLU A 160 -2.49 10.52 -1.75
CA GLU A 160 -3.64 10.46 -2.66
C GLU A 160 -4.13 9.02 -2.83
N VAL A 161 -5.46 8.85 -2.76
CA VAL A 161 -6.12 7.56 -3.02
C VAL A 161 -6.75 7.59 -4.40
N GLU A 162 -6.51 6.55 -5.20
CA GLU A 162 -7.14 6.41 -6.51
C GLU A 162 -8.67 6.33 -6.40
N ALA A 163 -9.41 7.04 -7.26
CA ALA A 163 -10.87 7.04 -7.26
C ALA A 163 -11.47 5.62 -7.39
N GLN A 164 -10.83 4.74 -8.16
CA GLN A 164 -11.24 3.34 -8.29
C GLN A 164 -11.04 2.57 -6.98
N ALA A 165 -9.95 2.86 -6.25
CA ALA A 165 -9.69 2.28 -4.94
C ALA A 165 -10.74 2.71 -3.92
N VAL A 166 -11.11 4.00 -3.90
CA VAL A 166 -12.17 4.52 -3.03
C VAL A 166 -13.51 3.86 -3.33
N LYS A 167 -13.90 3.79 -4.61
CA LYS A 167 -15.13 3.10 -5.01
C LYS A 167 -15.11 1.64 -4.55
N TYR A 168 -14.00 0.94 -4.76
CA TYR A 168 -13.86 -0.45 -4.36
C TYR A 168 -13.96 -0.63 -2.83
N ILE A 169 -13.46 0.30 -2.03
CA ILE A 169 -13.62 0.26 -0.57
C ILE A 169 -15.09 0.41 -0.18
N ILE A 170 -15.80 1.39 -0.75
CA ILE A 170 -17.22 1.63 -0.47
C ILE A 170 -18.03 0.38 -0.83
N ASP A 171 -17.82 -0.16 -2.02
CA ASP A 171 -18.54 -1.34 -2.52
C ASP A 171 -18.24 -2.62 -1.71
N ASN A 172 -17.13 -2.66 -0.97
CA ASN A 172 -16.68 -3.84 -0.22
C ASN A 172 -16.54 -3.60 1.29
N ALA A 173 -17.05 -2.49 1.82
CA ALA A 173 -16.91 -2.12 3.22
C ALA A 173 -17.41 -3.22 4.17
N GLY A 174 -18.57 -3.82 3.86
CA GLY A 174 -19.10 -4.95 4.61
C GLY A 174 -18.21 -6.19 4.59
N LYS A 175 -17.52 -6.47 3.47
CA LYS A 175 -16.57 -7.60 3.41
C LYS A 175 -15.30 -7.35 4.21
N ILE A 176 -14.94 -6.10 4.42
CA ILE A 176 -13.79 -5.72 5.24
C ILE A 176 -14.15 -5.80 6.72
N LEU A 177 -15.30 -5.25 7.09
CA LEU A 177 -15.63 -5.01 8.50
C LEU A 177 -16.43 -6.17 9.13
N ASN A 178 -17.31 -6.84 8.39
CA ASN A 178 -18.19 -7.86 8.95
C ASN A 178 -17.46 -9.14 9.39
N PRO A 179 -16.57 -9.76 8.59
CA PRO A 179 -15.87 -10.98 9.01
C PRO A 179 -15.05 -10.77 10.28
N PHE A 180 -14.46 -9.58 10.40
CA PHE A 180 -13.73 -9.17 11.59
C PHE A 180 -14.67 -8.93 12.79
N LYS A 181 -15.76 -8.18 12.62
CA LYS A 181 -16.76 -7.94 13.68
C LYS A 181 -17.40 -9.25 14.17
N GLU A 182 -17.67 -10.20 13.28
CA GLU A 182 -18.18 -11.54 13.61
C GLU A 182 -17.19 -12.34 14.47
N GLN A 183 -15.90 -12.36 14.11
CA GLN A 183 -14.86 -13.00 14.91
C GLN A 183 -14.77 -12.39 16.32
N LEU A 184 -14.92 -11.07 16.44
CA LEU A 184 -14.95 -10.40 17.74
C LEU A 184 -16.21 -10.75 18.55
N ALA A 185 -17.38 -10.80 17.90
CA ALA A 185 -18.64 -11.12 18.57
C ALA A 185 -18.67 -12.56 19.11
N ASN A 186 -18.05 -13.52 18.41
CA ASN A 186 -17.95 -14.91 18.85
C ASN A 186 -17.02 -15.12 20.05
N ALA A 187 -16.24 -14.11 20.45
CA ALA A 187 -15.30 -14.17 21.57
C ALA A 187 -15.80 -13.47 22.85
N ALA A 188 -16.95 -12.77 22.79
CA ALA A 188 -17.59 -12.09 23.91
C ALA A 188 -18.63 -13.00 24.60
#